data_AF-A0A4U9IGY3-F1
#
_entry.id   AF-A0A4U9IGY3-F1
#
_cell.length_a   1.000
_cell.length_b   1.000
_cell.length_c   1.000
_cell.angle_alpha   90.00
_cell.angle_beta   90.00
_cell.angle_gamma   90.00
#
_symmetry.space_group_name_H-M   'P 1'
#
loop_
_entity.id
_entity.type
_entity.pdbx_description
1 polymer ?
#
loop_
_entity_poly.entity_id
_entity_poly.type
_entity_poly.pdbx_seq_one_letter_code
_entity_poly.pdbx_strand_id
1 'polypeptide(L)' 'MVTAKPTWMGCSPGWGCEAVINHQNKAFDLAKTVDVSHGNYSAMMADTIARFKEGKPVIYYTWTPYWVQRRAEAW' A
#
# COMPACT_ATOMS: atom_id res chain seq x y z
N MET A 1 -2.42 4.74 24.39
CA MET A 1 -3.09 4.29 23.15
C MET A 1 -2.04 3.57 22.33
N VAL A 2 -2.19 2.26 22.11
CA VAL A 2 -1.34 1.57 21.13
C VAL A 2 -1.83 2.05 19.76
N THR A 3 -1.17 3.04 19.17
CA THR A 3 -1.44 3.42 17.79
C THR A 3 -1.10 2.22 16.92
N ALA A 4 -2.10 1.58 16.34
CA ALA A 4 -1.89 0.52 15.36
C ALA A 4 -0.97 1.05 14.25
N LYS A 5 0.04 0.26 13.85
CA LYS A 5 0.97 0.68 12.81
C LYS A 5 0.20 0.95 11.51
N PRO A 6 0.58 1.97 10.73
CA PRO A 6 0.03 2.16 9.39
C PRO A 6 0.35 0.94 8.52
N THR A 7 -0.65 0.54 7.73
CA THR A 7 -0.50 -0.55 6.76
C THR A 7 -0.08 0.02 5.42
N TRP A 8 1.02 -0.48 4.89
CA TRP A 8 1.45 -0.24 3.52
C TRP A 8 0.83 -1.29 2.60
N MET A 9 -0.03 -0.84 1.69
CA MET A 9 -0.68 -1.70 0.71
C MET A 9 0.29 -2.01 -0.43
N GLY A 10 0.78 -3.25 -0.46
CA GLY A 10 1.77 -3.72 -1.42
C GLY A 10 1.16 -4.44 -2.61
N CYS A 11 1.98 -5.25 -3.27
CA CYS A 11 1.59 -6.00 -4.45
C CYS A 11 1.00 -7.39 -4.15
N SER A 12 0.36 -7.98 -5.16
CA SER A 12 -0.07 -9.37 -5.10
C SER A 12 1.11 -10.33 -4.97
N PRO A 13 0.98 -11.43 -4.22
CA PRO A 13 2.03 -12.44 -4.10
C PRO A 13 2.48 -12.97 -5.48
N GLY A 14 3.78 -13.11 -5.67
CA GLY A 14 4.42 -13.56 -6.92
C GLY A 14 4.71 -12.44 -7.93
N TRP A 15 4.33 -11.19 -7.66
CA TRP A 15 4.66 -10.07 -8.54
C TRP A 15 6.06 -9.51 -8.24
N GLY A 16 6.77 -9.05 -9.27
CA GLY A 16 8.11 -8.47 -9.08
C GLY A 16 8.13 -7.30 -8.07
N CYS A 17 7.04 -6.53 -7.98
CA CYS A 17 6.94 -5.46 -7.01
C CYS A 17 6.78 -5.93 -5.55
N GLU A 18 6.29 -7.15 -5.29
CA GLU A 18 6.34 -7.74 -3.95
C GLU A 18 7.79 -7.86 -3.46
N ALA A 19 8.67 -8.41 -4.32
CA ALA A 19 10.08 -8.57 -3.98
C ALA A 19 10.77 -7.22 -3.72
N VAL A 20 10.46 -6.20 -4.53
CA VAL A 20 11.00 -4.84 -4.36
C VAL A 20 10.52 -4.22 -3.05
N ILE A 21 9.22 -4.32 -2.74
CA ILE A 21 8.64 -3.79 -1.50
C ILE A 21 9.24 -4.47 -0.28
N ASN A 22 9.36 -5.80 -0.30
CA ASN A 22 9.97 -6.55 0.79
C ASN A 22 11.46 -6.21 0.97
N HIS A 23 12.17 -6.01 -0.14
CA HIS A 23 13.55 -5.54 -0.11
C HIS A 23 13.66 -4.15 0.52
N GLN A 24 12.83 -3.19 0.11
CA GLN A 24 12.80 -1.83 0.67
C GLN A 24 12.41 -1.83 2.15
N ASN A 25 11.40 -2.60 2.54
CA ASN A 25 10.96 -2.73 3.93
C ASN A 25 12.10 -3.21 4.83
N LYS A 26 12.91 -4.16 4.35
CA LYS A 26 14.09 -4.65 5.07
C LYS A 26 15.27 -3.67 5.03
N ALA A 27 15.57 -3.10 3.86
CA ALA A 27 16.71 -2.19 3.67
C ALA A 27 16.58 -0.90 4.49
N PHE A 28 15.36 -0.42 4.67
CA PHE A 28 15.05 0.79 5.43
C PHE A 28 14.56 0.51 6.85
N ASP A 29 14.61 -0.75 7.32
CA ASP A 29 14.16 -1.16 8.67
C ASP A 29 12.72 -0.70 9.00
N LEU A 30 11.85 -0.66 7.99
CA LEU A 30 10.51 -0.10 8.09
C LEU A 30 9.53 -1.03 8.82
N ALA A 31 9.87 -2.31 9.00
CA ALA A 31 9.03 -3.30 9.67
C ALA A 31 8.68 -2.92 11.12
N LYS A 32 9.50 -2.05 11.74
CA LYS A 32 9.23 -1.48 13.07
C LYS A 32 8.13 -0.42 13.05
N THR A 33 7.96 0.27 11.91
CA THR A 33 7.08 1.44 11.74
C THR A 33 5.82 1.17 10.93
N VAL A 34 5.88 0.28 9.94
CA VAL A 34 4.78 -0.01 9.01
C VAL A 34 4.65 -1.52 8.81
N ASP A 35 3.43 -1.99 8.62
CA ASP A 35 3.19 -3.39 8.25
C ASP A 35 2.84 -3.45 6.76
N VAL A 36 3.47 -4.36 6.01
CA VAL A 36 3.21 -4.53 4.57
C VAL A 36 2.13 -5.59 4.39
N SER A 37 1.07 -5.23 3.67
CA SER A 37 0.03 -6.18 3.26
C SER A 37 0.27 -6.61 1.82
N HIS A 38 0.21 -7.92 1.57
CA HIS A 38 0.22 -8.52 0.25
C HIS A 38 -1.05 -9.34 0.07
N GLY A 39 -1.74 -9.15 -1.05
CA GLY A 39 -3.04 -9.76 -1.29
C GLY A 39 -3.57 -9.40 -2.66
N ASN A 40 -4.88 -9.48 -2.87
CA ASN A 40 -5.45 -9.03 -4.13
C ASN A 40 -5.30 -7.51 -4.27
N TYR A 41 -4.37 -7.07 -5.13
CA TYR A 41 -4.06 -5.66 -5.33
C TYR A 41 -5.30 -4.81 -5.62
N SER A 42 -6.21 -5.27 -6.49
CA SER A 42 -7.41 -4.51 -6.86
C SER A 42 -8.36 -4.31 -5.68
N ALA A 43 -8.56 -5.35 -4.86
CA ALA A 43 -9.41 -5.27 -3.67
C ALA A 43 -8.78 -4.38 -2.59
N MET A 44 -7.47 -4.51 -2.38
CA MET A 44 -6.71 -3.69 -1.45
C MET A 44 -6.72 -2.21 -1.86
N MET A 45 -6.57 -1.93 -3.15
CA MET A 45 -6.66 -0.57 -3.65
C MET A 45 -8.05 0.01 -3.40
N ALA A 46 -9.12 -0.75 -3.64
CA ALA A 46 -10.49 -0.31 -3.35
C ALA A 46 -10.70 0.07 -1.87
N ASP A 47 -10.20 -0.75 -0.93
CA ASP A 47 -10.21 -0.43 0.51
C ASP A 47 -9.40 0.84 0.83
N THR A 48 -8.24 0.98 0.18
CA THR A 48 -7.38 2.17 0.30
C THR A 48 -8.12 3.45 -0.11
N ILE A 49 -8.90 3.39 -1.21
CA ILE A 49 -9.73 4.53 -1.65
C ILE A 49 -10.75 4.90 -0.58
N ALA A 50 -11.45 3.90 -0.04
CA ALA A 50 -12.48 4.13 0.96
C ALA A 50 -11.88 4.81 2.21
N ARG A 51 -10.75 4.30 2.70
CA ARG A 51 -10.01 4.89 3.83
C ARG A 51 -9.56 6.32 3.55
N PHE A 52 -9.04 6.59 2.35
CA PHE A 52 -8.64 7.94 1.97
C PHE A 52 -9.84 8.92 2.02
N LYS A 53 -11.00 8.51 1.49
CA LYS A 53 -12.23 9.30 1.52
C LYS A 53 -12.77 9.54 2.92
N GLU A 54 -12.46 8.67 3.88
CA GLU A 54 -12.76 8.85 5.30
C GLU A 54 -11.77 9.82 6.01
N GLY A 55 -10.83 10.41 5.27
CA GLY A 55 -9.80 11.30 5.83
C GLY A 55 -8.71 10.56 6.61
N LYS A 56 -8.59 9.24 6.45
CA LYS A 56 -7.56 8.43 7.11
C LYS A 56 -6.28 8.43 6.28
N PRO A 57 -5.10 8.46 6.92
CA PRO A 57 -3.83 8.34 6.21
C PRO A 57 -3.71 6.97 5.56
N VAL A 58 -3.24 6.94 4.31
CA VAL A 58 -3.02 5.71 3.54
C VAL A 58 -1.63 5.70 2.91
N ILE A 59 -1.03 4.52 2.82
CA ILE A 59 0.26 4.29 2.14
C ILE A 59 0.03 3.11 1.18
N TYR A 60 0.30 3.30 -0.10
CA TYR A 60 0.13 2.26 -1.12
C TYR A 60 1.26 2.32 -2.17
N TYR A 61 1.62 1.18 -2.73
CA TYR A 61 2.50 1.09 -3.89
C TYR A 61 1.66 1.07 -5.17
N THR A 62 2.03 1.86 -6.18
CA THR A 62 1.43 1.80 -7.53
C THR A 62 2.51 1.99 -8.60
N TRP A 63 2.19 1.65 -9.84
CA TRP A 63 3.04 1.89 -11.00
C TRP A 63 2.28 2.66 -12.09
N THR A 64 3.03 3.30 -12.98
CA THR A 64 2.47 4.05 -14.12
C THR A 64 2.79 3.32 -15.43
N PRO A 65 1.83 3.17 -16.36
CA PRO A 65 0.43 3.60 -16.30
C PRO A 65 -0.48 2.57 -15.59
N TYR A 66 -1.33 3.03 -14.66
CA TYR A 66 -2.36 2.19 -14.03
C TYR A 66 -3.63 2.99 -13.66
N TRP A 67 -4.79 2.31 -13.57
CA TRP A 67 -6.08 2.98 -13.36
C TRP A 67 -6.19 3.69 -12.00
N VAL A 68 -5.46 3.20 -11.00
CA VAL A 68 -5.41 3.79 -9.66
C VAL A 68 -4.90 5.22 -9.72
N GLN A 69 -3.93 5.51 -10.58
CA GLN A 69 -3.35 6.85 -10.69
C GLN A 69 -4.38 7.87 -11.20
N ARG A 70 -5.11 7.52 -12.26
CA ARG A 70 -6.24 8.35 -12.74
C ARG A 70 -7.30 8.58 -11.66
N ARG A 71 -7.46 7.62 -10.74
CA ARG A 71 -8.47 7.70 -9.68
C ARG A 71 -7.95 8.49 -8.47
N ALA A 72 -6.67 8.37 -8.13
CA ALA A 72 -6.01 9.12 -7.07
C ALA A 72 -5.91 10.61 -7.40
N GLU A 73 -5.69 10.97 -8.68
CA GLU A 73 -5.73 12.37 -9.16
C GLU A 73 -7.14 13.00 -9.08
N ALA A 74 -8.17 12.18 -8.86
CA ALA A 74 -9.57 12.61 -8.79
C ALA A 74 -10.14 12.59 -7.35
N TRP A 75 -9.31 12.41 -6.32
CA TRP A 75 -9.72 12.50 -4.91
C TRP A 75 -9.13 13.73 -4.23
#